data_AF-S2K239-F1
#
_entry.id   AF-S2K239-F1
#
_cell.length_a   1.000
_cell.length_b   1.000
_cell.length_c   1.000
_cell.angle_alpha   90.00
_cell.angle_beta   90.00
_cell.angle_gamma   90.00
#
_symmetry.space_group_name_H-M   'P 1'
#
loop_
_entity.id
_entity.type
_entity.pdbx_description
1 polymer ?
#
loop_
_entity_poly.entity_id
_entity_poly.type
_entity_poly.pdbx_seq_one_letter_code
_entity_poly.pdbx_strand_id
1 'polypeptide(L)'
;MGKGQPRGLNAARKLRIHRRDQRWADKAYKKRAIGTAFRSSPFGGSSHAKGIVLEKIGVEAKQPNSAIRKCVRVQLIKNGKKVTAFVPNDGCLNYVDENDEVLIAGFGRKGRAIGDIPGVRFKVVKVAGVSLLALYKEKKEKPRS
;
A
#
# COMPACT_ATOMS: atom_id res chain seq x y z
N MET A 1 -24.20 8.96 -37.63
CA MET A 1 -23.85 7.95 -36.60
C MET A 1 -25.10 7.17 -36.22
N GLY A 2 -25.14 5.87 -36.49
CA GLY A 2 -26.30 5.02 -36.21
C GLY A 2 -26.50 4.72 -34.72
N LYS A 3 -27.74 4.41 -34.31
CA LYS A 3 -28.08 3.98 -32.94
C LYS A 3 -27.36 2.65 -32.64
N GLY A 4 -26.22 2.69 -31.93
CA GLY A 4 -25.36 1.54 -31.64
C GLY A 4 -25.93 0.49 -30.66
N GLN A 5 -27.14 0.68 -30.14
CA GLN A 5 -27.79 -0.25 -29.21
C GLN A 5 -29.22 -0.59 -29.67
N PRO A 6 -29.66 -1.85 -29.52
CA PRO A 6 -31.01 -2.26 -29.90
C PRO A 6 -32.06 -1.61 -28.98
N ARG A 7 -33.18 -1.17 -29.56
CA ARG A 7 -34.29 -0.50 -28.85
C ARG A 7 -35.63 -1.26 -28.91
N GLY A 8 -35.63 -2.48 -29.45
CA GLY A 8 -36.85 -3.30 -29.55
C GLY A 8 -37.29 -3.87 -28.19
N LEU A 9 -38.61 -4.09 -28.03
CA LEU A 9 -39.23 -4.66 -26.82
C LEU A 9 -38.58 -6.00 -26.41
N ASN A 10 -38.19 -6.84 -27.37
CA ASN A 10 -37.59 -8.17 -27.12
C ASN A 10 -36.04 -8.16 -27.08
N ALA A 11 -35.38 -7.00 -26.93
CA ALA A 11 -33.91 -6.88 -26.98
C ALA A 11 -33.20 -7.01 -25.62
N ALA A 12 -33.92 -7.27 -24.53
CA ALA A 12 -33.38 -7.26 -23.16
C ALA A 12 -32.15 -8.16 -22.97
N ARG A 13 -32.16 -9.38 -23.55
CA ARG A 13 -31.04 -10.32 -23.48
C ARG A 13 -29.74 -9.72 -24.05
N LYS A 14 -29.83 -9.09 -25.22
CA LYS A 14 -28.69 -8.47 -25.91
C LYS A 14 -28.15 -7.29 -25.12
N LEU A 15 -29.03 -6.45 -24.57
CA LEU A 15 -28.65 -5.32 -23.71
C LEU A 15 -27.92 -5.77 -22.43
N ARG A 16 -28.41 -6.84 -21.78
CA ARG A 16 -27.80 -7.41 -20.57
C ARG A 16 -26.40 -7.97 -20.83
N ILE A 17 -26.24 -8.76 -21.91
CA ILE A 17 -24.94 -9.33 -22.29
C ILE A 17 -23.97 -8.21 -22.63
N HIS A 18 -24.38 -7.27 -23.49
CA HIS A 18 -23.55 -6.13 -23.84
C HIS A 18 -23.06 -5.35 -22.61
N ARG A 19 -23.95 -5.04 -21.65
CA ARG A 19 -23.55 -4.38 -20.40
C ARG A 19 -22.58 -5.21 -19.57
N ARG A 20 -22.76 -6.53 -19.50
CA ARG A 20 -21.85 -7.43 -18.77
C ARG A 20 -20.45 -7.42 -19.39
N ASP A 21 -20.37 -7.47 -20.72
CA ASP A 21 -19.11 -7.52 -21.44
C ASP A 21 -18.38 -6.17 -21.34
N GLN A 22 -19.10 -5.06 -21.50
CA GLN A 22 -18.54 -3.70 -21.31
C GLN A 22 -18.09 -3.45 -19.86
N ARG A 23 -18.74 -4.07 -18.87
CA ARG A 23 -18.36 -3.93 -17.46
C ARG A 23 -16.93 -4.43 -17.20
N TRP A 24 -16.41 -5.36 -17.99
CA TRP A 24 -15.03 -5.84 -17.85
C TRP A 24 -13.97 -4.80 -18.26
N ALA A 25 -14.34 -3.77 -19.04
CA ALA A 25 -13.46 -2.65 -19.34
C ALA A 25 -13.26 -1.71 -18.13
N ASP A 26 -14.21 -1.70 -17.18
CA ASP A 26 -14.06 -0.98 -15.92
C ASP A 26 -12.98 -1.66 -15.04
N LYS A 27 -11.89 -0.92 -14.81
CA LYS A 27 -10.74 -1.36 -14.01
C LYS A 27 -11.13 -1.68 -12.56
N ALA A 28 -12.11 -0.97 -11.98
CA ALA A 28 -12.55 -1.22 -10.61
C ALA A 28 -13.31 -2.55 -10.52
N TYR A 29 -14.25 -2.76 -11.45
CA TYR A 29 -14.96 -4.03 -11.56
C TYR A 29 -14.01 -5.20 -11.82
N LYS A 30 -13.12 -5.08 -12.81
CA LYS A 30 -12.16 -6.12 -13.18
C LYS A 30 -11.27 -6.53 -12.00
N LYS A 31 -10.72 -5.56 -11.25
CA LYS A 31 -9.89 -5.84 -10.07
C LYS A 31 -10.65 -6.58 -8.97
N ARG A 32 -11.92 -6.22 -8.74
CA ARG A 32 -12.78 -6.88 -7.75
C ARG A 32 -13.14 -8.29 -8.19
N ALA A 33 -13.61 -8.45 -9.42
CA ALA A 33 -14.03 -9.74 -9.97
C ALA A 33 -12.89 -10.77 -10.04
N ILE A 34 -11.67 -10.33 -10.39
CA ILE A 34 -10.48 -11.20 -10.40
C ILE A 34 -9.94 -11.47 -8.99
N GLY A 35 -10.32 -10.68 -7.99
CA GLY A 35 -9.80 -10.81 -6.63
C GLY A 35 -8.31 -10.45 -6.51
N THR A 36 -7.82 -9.53 -7.36
CA THR A 36 -6.39 -9.14 -7.40
C THR A 36 -5.87 -8.69 -6.03
N ALA A 37 -6.73 -8.07 -5.21
CA ALA A 37 -6.38 -7.61 -3.87
C ALA A 37 -5.93 -8.73 -2.93
N PHE A 38 -6.47 -9.95 -3.07
CA PHE A 38 -6.12 -11.08 -2.22
C PHE A 38 -4.90 -11.84 -2.75
N ARG A 39 -4.77 -11.93 -4.08
CA ARG A 39 -3.71 -12.72 -4.72
C ARG A 39 -2.36 -11.99 -4.80
N SER A 40 -2.35 -10.74 -5.27
CA SER A 40 -1.10 -10.04 -5.57
C SER A 40 -0.70 -8.97 -4.56
N SER A 41 -1.65 -8.45 -3.75
CA SER A 41 -1.30 -7.47 -2.71
C SER A 41 -0.45 -8.12 -1.62
N PRO A 42 0.68 -7.51 -1.21
CA PRO A 42 1.44 -7.96 -0.04
C PRO A 42 0.60 -8.01 1.24
N PHE A 43 -0.43 -7.17 1.35
CA PHE A 43 -1.31 -7.14 2.51
C PHE A 43 -2.50 -8.11 2.41
N GLY A 44 -2.68 -8.84 1.30
CA GLY A 44 -3.78 -9.81 1.18
C GLY A 44 -5.17 -9.21 1.46
N GLY A 45 -5.40 -7.95 1.07
CA GLY A 45 -6.66 -7.24 1.30
C GLY A 45 -6.78 -6.48 2.63
N SER A 46 -5.86 -6.64 3.57
CA SER A 46 -5.89 -5.88 4.83
C SER A 46 -5.40 -4.44 4.67
N SER A 47 -5.86 -3.54 5.54
CA SER A 47 -5.43 -2.13 5.55
C SER A 47 -4.00 -1.96 6.10
N HIS A 48 -3.67 -2.76 7.12
CA HIS A 48 -2.39 -2.77 7.81
C HIS A 48 -1.79 -4.18 7.82
N ALA A 49 -0.48 -4.26 8.02
CA ALA A 49 0.21 -5.53 8.26
C ALA A 49 1.36 -5.34 9.26
N LYS A 50 1.53 -6.34 10.11
CA LYS A 50 2.66 -6.45 11.03
C LYS A 50 3.86 -7.10 10.32
N GLY A 51 5.06 -6.65 10.64
CA GLY A 51 6.29 -7.19 10.07
C GLY A 51 7.50 -6.96 10.96
N ILE A 52 8.60 -7.62 10.61
CA ILE A 52 9.90 -7.52 11.29
C ILE A 52 10.86 -6.76 10.39
N VAL A 53 11.56 -5.77 10.95
CA VAL A 53 12.56 -4.98 10.23
C VAL A 53 13.79 -5.83 9.93
N LEU A 54 14.24 -5.83 8.68
CA LEU A 54 15.44 -6.52 8.24
C LEU A 54 16.65 -5.57 8.20
N GLU A 55 16.50 -4.44 7.50
CA GLU A 55 17.59 -3.49 7.28
C GLU A 55 17.04 -2.07 7.06
N LYS A 56 17.86 -1.07 7.39
CA LYS A 56 17.61 0.36 7.14
C LYS A 56 18.14 0.70 5.74
N ILE A 57 17.33 1.36 4.91
CA ILE A 57 17.68 1.72 3.52
C ILE A 57 17.45 3.21 3.26
N GLY A 58 18.34 3.83 2.50
CA GLY A 58 18.11 5.12 1.84
C GLY A 58 17.57 4.93 0.42
N VAL A 59 16.43 5.54 0.09
CA VAL A 59 15.91 5.57 -1.28
C VAL A 59 16.06 6.99 -1.83
N GLU A 60 16.73 7.14 -2.96
CA GLU A 60 16.86 8.44 -3.62
C GLU A 60 15.50 8.95 -4.11
N ALA A 61 15.27 10.24 -3.92
CA ALA A 61 14.10 10.92 -4.44
C ALA A 61 14.13 10.97 -5.98
N LYS A 62 12.95 10.98 -6.59
CA LYS A 62 12.83 11.26 -8.02
C LYS A 62 13.24 12.71 -8.31
N GLN A 63 13.93 12.89 -9.43
CA GLN A 63 14.11 14.19 -10.07
C GLN A 63 12.75 14.91 -10.20
N PRO A 64 12.65 16.22 -9.91
CA PRO A 64 13.71 17.24 -9.74
C PRO A 64 14.26 17.41 -8.31
N ASN A 65 13.81 16.59 -7.35
CA ASN A 65 14.21 16.75 -5.95
C ASN A 65 15.52 16.02 -5.66
N SER A 66 16.35 16.58 -4.78
CA SER A 66 17.56 15.94 -4.25
C SER A 66 17.38 15.64 -2.77
N ALA A 67 17.13 14.37 -2.42
CA ALA A 67 17.01 13.91 -1.04
C ALA A 67 17.14 12.39 -0.95
N ILE A 68 17.64 11.89 0.19
CA ILE A 68 17.62 10.47 0.54
C ILE A 68 16.46 10.22 1.50
N ARG A 69 15.45 9.49 1.04
CA ARG A 69 14.27 9.12 1.82
C ARG A 69 14.58 7.90 2.67
N LYS A 70 14.54 8.08 3.99
CA LYS A 70 14.82 7.01 4.96
C LYS A 70 13.68 5.98 4.98
N CYS A 71 14.01 4.75 4.66
CA CYS A 71 13.09 3.63 4.54
C CYS A 71 13.63 2.42 5.31
N VAL A 72 12.79 1.42 5.50
CA VAL A 72 13.15 0.13 6.10
C VAL A 72 12.64 -1.00 5.22
N ARG A 73 13.43 -2.09 5.14
CA ARG A 73 12.94 -3.37 4.61
C ARG A 73 12.26 -4.11 5.73
N VAL A 74 11.06 -4.60 5.45
CA VAL A 74 10.25 -5.29 6.42
C VAL A 74 9.76 -6.60 5.82
N GLN A 75 9.93 -7.68 6.57
CA GLN A 75 9.34 -8.96 6.27
C GLN A 75 8.00 -9.07 6.98
N LEU A 76 6.93 -9.27 6.22
CA LEU A 76 5.59 -9.42 6.79
C LEU A 76 5.48 -10.78 7.50
N ILE A 77 5.03 -10.78 8.76
CA ILE A 77 4.92 -12.01 9.57
C ILE A 77 3.92 -12.99 8.95
N LYS A 78 2.80 -12.48 8.42
CA LYS A 78 1.70 -13.32 7.91
C LYS A 78 2.02 -14.12 6.65
N ASN A 79 2.97 -13.68 5.83
CA ASN A 79 3.21 -14.27 4.52
C ASN A 79 4.67 -14.31 4.09
N GLY A 80 5.59 -13.89 4.96
CA GLY A 80 7.03 -13.86 4.69
C GLY A 80 7.47 -12.91 3.58
N LYS A 81 6.57 -12.13 2.98
CA LYS A 81 6.92 -11.24 1.85
C LYS A 81 7.72 -10.04 2.36
N LYS A 82 8.82 -9.75 1.66
CA LYS A 82 9.66 -8.57 1.92
C LYS A 82 9.07 -7.35 1.21
N VAL A 83 8.87 -6.26 1.94
CA VAL A 83 8.38 -4.98 1.44
C VAL A 83 9.26 -3.82 1.91
N THR A 84 9.28 -2.73 1.15
CA THR A 84 9.87 -1.45 1.59
C THR A 84 8.79 -0.58 2.21
N ALA A 85 9.08 -0.02 3.38
CA ALA A 85 8.23 0.95 4.06
C ALA A 85 9.02 2.22 4.35
N PHE A 86 8.40 3.37 4.11
CA PHE A 86 8.95 4.67 4.46
C PHE A 86 8.78 4.95 5.96
N VAL A 87 9.78 5.55 6.59
CA VAL A 87 9.69 6.02 7.97
C VAL A 87 9.34 7.52 7.93
N PRO A 88 8.13 7.92 8.35
CA PRO A 88 7.71 9.32 8.32
C PRO A 88 8.35 10.14 9.45
N ASN A 89 8.39 11.46 9.24
CA ASN A 89 8.97 12.49 10.12
C ASN A 89 10.50 12.40 10.26
N ASP A 90 11.11 13.52 10.62
CA ASP A 90 12.56 13.60 10.78
C ASP A 90 13.03 12.85 12.03
N GLY A 91 14.25 12.32 12.00
CA GLY A 91 14.88 11.57 13.10
C GLY A 91 14.21 10.23 13.46
N CYS A 92 13.03 9.92 12.91
CA CYS A 92 12.26 8.74 13.30
C CYS A 92 12.90 7.39 12.95
N LEU A 93 13.90 7.38 12.06
CA LEU A 93 14.70 6.20 11.78
C LEU A 93 15.50 5.73 13.01
N ASN A 94 15.80 6.63 13.94
CA ASN A 94 16.55 6.32 15.16
C ASN A 94 15.73 5.48 16.16
N TYR A 95 14.40 5.52 16.07
CA TYR A 95 13.54 4.71 16.93
C TYR A 95 13.32 3.29 16.42
N VAL A 96 13.66 3.01 15.16
CA VAL A 96 13.47 1.71 14.52
C VAL A 96 14.79 0.99 14.51
N ASP A 97 14.86 -0.19 15.08
CA ASP A 97 16.05 -1.04 15.07
C ASP A 97 15.85 -2.27 14.19
N GLU A 98 16.94 -2.98 13.90
CA GLU A 98 16.86 -4.26 13.20
C GLU A 98 16.16 -5.28 14.10
N ASN A 99 15.38 -6.17 13.49
CA ASN A 99 14.53 -7.14 14.17
C ASN A 99 13.36 -6.57 14.99
N ASP A 100 13.15 -5.24 14.99
CA ASP A 100 11.97 -4.66 15.63
C ASP A 100 10.68 -5.09 14.95
N GLU A 101 9.64 -5.28 15.77
CA GLU A 101 8.29 -5.45 15.27
C GLU A 101 7.68 -4.09 14.89
N VAL A 102 7.21 -3.97 13.65
CA VAL A 102 6.60 -2.75 13.12
C VAL A 102 5.22 -3.00 12.53
N LEU A 103 4.33 -2.03 12.69
CA LEU A 103 3.04 -1.98 12.01
C LEU A 103 3.14 -1.06 10.80
N ILE A 104 2.80 -1.60 9.63
CA ILE A 104 2.88 -0.90 8.35
C ILE A 104 1.46 -0.65 7.79
N ALA A 105 1.27 0.52 7.19
CA ALA A 105 0.08 0.89 6.42
C ALA A 105 0.43 1.25 4.97
N GLY A 106 -0.57 1.23 4.08
CA GLY A 106 -0.45 1.83 2.75
C GLY A 106 -0.48 3.37 2.79
N PHE A 107 0.00 4.01 1.72
CA PHE A 107 -0.05 5.47 1.56
C PHE A 107 -1.40 6.06 1.14
N GLY A 108 -2.46 5.26 1.03
CA GLY A 108 -3.78 5.74 0.59
C GLY A 108 -3.94 5.94 -0.93
N ARG A 109 -2.88 5.79 -1.73
CA ARG A 109 -2.93 5.99 -3.21
C ARG A 109 -3.29 4.71 -3.99
N LYS A 110 -4.27 3.93 -3.50
CA LYS A 110 -4.76 2.67 -4.11
C LYS A 110 -3.63 1.69 -4.50
N GLY A 111 -2.63 1.52 -3.61
CA GLY A 111 -1.49 0.62 -3.82
C GLY A 111 -0.39 1.17 -4.73
N ARG A 112 -0.39 2.47 -5.02
CA ARG A 112 0.69 3.15 -5.76
C ARG A 112 1.62 3.89 -4.80
N ALA A 113 2.85 4.13 -5.27
CA ALA A 113 3.80 5.00 -4.59
C ALA A 113 3.28 6.44 -4.55
N ILE A 114 3.69 7.19 -3.52
CA ILE A 114 3.30 8.58 -3.30
C ILE A 114 4.50 9.51 -3.43
N GLY A 115 4.25 10.74 -3.88
CA GLY A 115 5.25 11.79 -3.98
C GLY A 115 6.45 11.40 -4.84
N ASP A 116 7.63 11.75 -4.34
CA ASP A 116 8.93 11.59 -4.98
C ASP A 116 9.64 10.28 -4.61
N ILE A 117 9.01 9.38 -3.84
CA ILE A 117 9.64 8.13 -3.39
C ILE A 117 9.33 7.00 -4.40
N PRO A 118 10.30 6.56 -5.24
CA PRO A 118 10.06 5.50 -6.21
C PRO A 118 9.89 4.15 -5.51
N GLY A 119 8.94 3.33 -5.98
CA GLY A 119 8.79 1.93 -5.56
C GLY A 119 8.23 1.71 -4.14
N VAL A 120 8.25 2.72 -3.26
CA VAL A 120 7.76 2.61 -1.88
C VAL A 120 6.26 2.90 -1.82
N ARG A 121 5.49 1.91 -1.38
CA ARG A 121 4.00 1.96 -1.35
C ARG A 121 3.42 2.01 0.06
N PHE A 122 4.28 1.86 1.05
CA PHE A 122 3.91 1.65 2.44
C PHE A 122 4.68 2.59 3.37
N LYS A 123 4.13 2.82 4.56
CA LYS A 123 4.73 3.61 5.63
C LYS A 123 4.64 2.90 6.97
N VAL A 124 5.60 3.17 7.85
CA VAL A 124 5.58 2.73 9.25
C VAL A 124 4.58 3.58 10.04
N VAL A 125 3.80 2.94 10.92
CA VAL A 125 2.80 3.59 11.79
C VAL A 125 3.13 3.37 13.27
N LYS A 126 3.56 2.14 13.61
CA LYS A 126 3.96 1.77 14.98
C LYS A 126 5.27 0.99 14.95
N VAL A 127 6.02 1.11 16.05
CA VAL A 127 7.27 0.40 16.32
C VAL A 127 7.17 -0.14 17.75
N ALA A 128 7.49 -1.42 17.96
CA ALA A 128 7.42 -2.07 19.28
C ALA A 128 6.09 -1.82 20.01
N GLY A 129 4.96 -1.87 19.28
CA GLY A 129 3.62 -1.62 19.84
C GLY A 129 3.25 -0.14 20.07
N VAL A 130 4.22 0.78 20.03
CA VAL A 130 3.99 2.22 20.25
C VAL A 130 3.83 2.97 18.92
N SER A 131 2.97 3.98 18.90
CA SER A 131 2.82 4.83 17.70
C SER A 131 4.09 5.64 17.47
N LEU A 132 4.58 5.63 16.22
CA LEU A 132 5.75 6.41 15.83
C LEU A 132 5.54 7.91 16.05
N LEU A 133 4.30 8.41 15.89
CA LEU A 133 3.96 9.80 16.17
C LEU A 133 4.05 10.14 17.67
N ALA A 134 3.76 9.17 18.54
CA ALA A 134 3.87 9.37 19.98
C ALA A 134 5.33 9.38 20.44
N LEU A 135 6.19 8.54 19.83
CA LEU A 135 7.65 8.57 20.01
C LEU A 135 8.23 9.90 19.52
N TYR A 136 7.86 10.31 18.31
CA TYR A 136 8.34 11.57 17.70
C TYR A 136 7.96 12.82 18.50
N LYS A 137 6.78 12.84 19.12
CA LYS A 137 6.32 13.94 19.97
C LYS A 137 6.74 13.77 21.44
N GLU A 138 7.58 12.78 21.75
CA GLU A 138 8.07 12.49 23.10
C GLU A 138 6.94 12.28 24.13
N LYS A 139 5.75 11.88 23.67
CA LYS A 139 4.61 11.60 24.54
C LYS A 139 4.68 10.21 25.16
N LYS A 140 5.48 9.33 24.56
CA LYS A 140 5.74 7.97 24.99
C LYS A 140 7.19 7.63 24.68
N GLU A 141 7.75 6.77 25.51
CA GLU A 141 9.07 6.19 25.26
C GLU A 141 8.92 4.83 24.58
N LYS A 142 9.98 4.41 23.87
CA LYS A 142 10.05 3.07 23.31
C LYS A 142 10.19 2.08 24.46
N PRO A 143 9.33 1.05 24.56
CA PRO A 143 9.49 0.03 25.58
C PRO A 143 10.84 -0.64 25.37
N ARG A 144 11.64 -0.70 26.45
CA ARG A 144 12.89 -1.45 26.45
C ARG A 144 12.54 -2.93 26.62
N SER A 145 13.03 -3.75 25.69
CA SER A 145 13.11 -5.20 25.86
C SER A 145 14.46 -5.56 26.47
#